data_AF-A0A542UY42-F1
#
_entry.id   AF-A0A542UY42-F1
#
_cell.length_a   1.000
_cell.length_b   1.000
_cell.length_c   1.000
_cell.angle_alpha   90.00
_cell.angle_beta   90.00
_cell.angle_gamma   90.00
#
_symmetry.space_group_name_H-M   'P 1'
#
loop_
_entity.id
_entity.type
_entity.pdbx_description
1 polymer ?
#
loop_
_entity_poly.entity_id
_entity_poly.type
_entity_poly.pdbx_seq_one_letter_code
_entity_poly.pdbx_strand_id
1 'polypeptide(L)'
;MVSTPSTHPPDSSEAFERLLEDRGRALDAAGDTDGAGGLSSVRGLIWYAKGHEGVISATRAYTFASHRAEAYEQEADLYAHAGDVAREQVARRAAAAIRDVMAEGLGG
;
A
#
# COMPACT_ATOMS: atom_id res chain seq x y z
N MET A 1 -8.94 -15.45 27.56
CA MET A 1 -9.15 -15.90 26.17
C MET A 1 -8.20 -15.06 25.32
N VAL A 2 -7.19 -15.68 24.72
CA VAL A 2 -6.21 -14.99 23.87
C VAL A 2 -6.81 -14.94 22.47
N SER A 3 -7.20 -13.76 22.00
CA SER A 3 -7.59 -13.55 20.61
C SER A 3 -6.36 -13.81 19.74
N THR A 4 -6.42 -14.86 18.91
CA THR A 4 -5.50 -14.99 17.78
C THR A 4 -5.68 -13.77 16.88
N PRO A 5 -4.61 -13.11 16.44
CA PRO A 5 -4.71 -12.03 15.47
C PRO A 5 -5.44 -12.58 14.24
N SER A 6 -6.48 -11.89 13.77
CA SER A 6 -7.24 -12.35 12.63
C SER A 6 -6.34 -12.27 11.41
N THR A 7 -5.90 -13.41 10.89
CA THR A 7 -5.13 -13.53 9.64
C THR A 7 -5.94 -13.17 8.38
N HIS A 8 -7.04 -12.46 8.56
CA HIS A 8 -7.97 -12.10 7.51
C HIS A 8 -7.74 -10.64 7.15
N PRO A 9 -7.63 -10.32 5.86
CA PRO A 9 -7.68 -8.93 5.43
C PRO A 9 -8.97 -8.28 5.93
N PRO A 10 -9.01 -6.95 6.13
CA PRO A 10 -10.20 -6.22 6.51
C PRO A 10 -11.41 -6.67 5.70
N ASP A 11 -12.55 -6.76 6.40
CA ASP A 11 -13.77 -7.39 5.89
C ASP A 11 -14.30 -6.79 4.58
N SER A 12 -13.89 -5.56 4.25
CA SER A 12 -14.25 -4.88 3.00
C SER A 12 -13.10 -4.08 2.41
N SER A 13 -13.17 -3.85 1.10
CA SER A 13 -12.26 -2.94 0.39
C SER A 13 -12.35 -1.50 0.93
N GLU A 14 -13.50 -1.08 1.45
CA GLU A 14 -13.70 0.26 2.02
C GLU A 14 -12.95 0.44 3.35
N ALA A 15 -12.91 -0.60 4.19
CA ALA A 15 -12.12 -0.57 5.42
C ALA A 15 -10.62 -0.50 5.09
N PHE A 16 -10.17 -1.25 4.09
CA PHE A 16 -8.78 -1.18 3.61
C PHE A 16 -8.44 0.20 3.02
N GLU A 17 -9.34 0.80 2.24
CA GLU A 17 -9.14 2.15 1.69
C GLU A 17 -9.02 3.22 2.78
N ARG A 18 -9.80 3.11 3.86
CA ARG A 18 -9.67 4.00 5.02
C ARG A 18 -8.34 3.79 5.73
N LEU A 19 -7.90 2.55 5.92
CA LEU A 19 -6.59 2.26 6.51
C LEU A 19 -5.45 2.88 5.68
N LEU A 20 -5.50 2.72 4.35
CA LEU A 20 -4.55 3.36 3.43
C LEU A 20 -4.58 4.89 3.54
N GLU A 21 -5.76 5.49 3.67
CA GLU A 21 -5.92 6.94 3.82
C GLU A 21 -5.35 7.45 5.14
N ASP A 22 -5.70 6.80 6.25
CA ASP A 22 -5.26 7.19 7.59
C ASP A 22 -3.74 7.09 7.72
N ARG A 23 -3.16 6.00 7.21
CA ARG A 23 -1.71 5.81 7.19
C ARG A 23 -1.00 6.74 6.22
N GLY A 24 -1.59 7.02 5.06
CA GLY A 24 -1.09 8.04 4.14
C GLY A 24 -1.00 9.42 4.80
N ARG A 25 -2.04 9.84 5.52
CA ARG A 25 -2.04 11.11 6.27
C ARG A 25 -1.02 11.12 7.40
N ALA A 26 -0.84 10.00 8.11
CA ALA A 26 0.15 9.90 9.17
C ALA A 26 1.59 10.01 8.65
N LEU A 27 1.90 9.37 7.51
CA LEU A 27 3.20 9.48 6.86
C LEU A 27 3.48 10.89 6.35
N ASP A 28 2.48 11.52 5.71
CA ASP A 28 2.59 12.90 5.24
C ASP A 28 2.85 13.88 6.41
N ALA A 29 2.14 13.72 7.53
CA ALA A 29 2.37 14.50 8.75
C ALA A 29 3.76 14.27 9.37
N ALA A 30 4.36 13.08 9.16
CA ALA A 30 5.71 12.75 9.58
C ALA A 30 6.80 13.22 8.58
N GLY A 31 6.40 13.80 7.44
CA GLY A 31 7.31 14.23 6.37
C GLY A 31 7.77 13.11 5.44
N ASP A 32 7.19 11.91 5.55
CA ASP A 32 7.44 10.80 4.61
C ASP A 32 6.45 10.89 3.43
N THR A 33 6.69 11.87 2.56
CA THR A 33 5.87 12.12 1.37
C THR A 33 5.96 10.98 0.35
N ASP A 34 7.08 10.25 0.32
CA ASP A 34 7.30 9.14 -0.61
C ASP A 34 6.46 7.92 -0.22
N GLY A 35 6.48 7.57 1.08
CA GLY A 35 5.62 6.54 1.64
C GLY A 35 4.14 6.89 1.48
N ALA A 36 3.75 8.14 1.79
CA ALA A 36 2.38 8.63 1.58
C ALA A 36 1.95 8.56 0.10
N GLY A 37 2.84 8.90 -0.83
CA GLY A 37 2.62 8.78 -2.27
C GLY A 37 2.40 7.33 -2.71
N GLY A 38 3.16 6.38 -2.15
CA GLY A 38 2.96 4.94 -2.38
C GLY A 38 1.56 4.46 -1.99
N LEU A 39 1.10 4.83 -0.79
CA LEU A 39 -0.25 4.49 -0.32
C LEU A 39 -1.36 5.14 -1.17
N SER A 40 -1.16 6.41 -1.55
CA SER A 40 -2.07 7.12 -2.45
C SER A 40 -2.18 6.43 -3.82
N SER A 41 -1.07 5.92 -4.36
CA SER A 41 -1.06 5.16 -5.62
C SER A 41 -1.93 3.90 -5.54
N VAL A 42 -1.89 3.16 -4.43
CA VAL A 42 -2.74 1.97 -4.22
C VAL A 42 -4.21 2.35 -4.16
N ARG A 43 -4.56 3.42 -3.42
CA ARG A 43 -5.94 3.93 -3.37
C ARG A 43 -6.45 4.32 -4.76
N GLY A 44 -5.61 4.94 -5.58
CA GLY A 44 -5.95 5.26 -6.97
C GLY A 44 -6.31 4.02 -7.81
N LEU A 45 -5.55 2.92 -7.65
CA LEU A 45 -5.85 1.65 -8.33
C LEU A 45 -7.17 1.04 -7.87
N ILE A 46 -7.43 1.04 -6.57
CA ILE A 46 -8.68 0.55 -5.99
C ILE A 46 -9.87 1.38 -6.49
N TRP A 47 -9.75 2.72 -6.43
CA TRP A 47 -10.78 3.64 -6.90
C TRP A 47 -11.07 3.42 -8.39
N TYR A 48 -10.03 3.30 -9.22
CA TYR A 48 -10.17 3.03 -10.64
C TYR A 48 -10.92 1.71 -10.88
N ALA A 49 -10.53 0.62 -10.21
CA ALA A 49 -11.20 -0.67 -10.34
C ALA A 49 -12.67 -0.62 -9.92
N LYS A 50 -12.99 0.08 -8.80
CA LYS A 50 -14.39 0.31 -8.38
C LYS A 50 -15.19 1.10 -9.41
N GLY A 51 -14.58 2.10 -10.07
CA GLY A 51 -15.23 2.85 -11.15
C GLY A 51 -15.67 1.97 -12.33
N HIS A 52 -14.98 0.86 -12.58
CA HIS A 52 -15.26 -0.07 -13.67
C HIS A 52 -16.12 -1.27 -13.27
N GLU A 53 -15.93 -1.80 -12.05
CA GLU A 53 -16.53 -3.05 -11.57
C GLU A 53 -17.69 -2.81 -10.58
N GLY A 54 -17.86 -1.58 -10.10
CA GLY A 54 -18.75 -1.25 -8.99
C GLY A 54 -18.09 -1.55 -7.64
N VAL A 55 -18.36 -2.73 -7.08
CA VAL A 55 -17.79 -3.15 -5.80
C VAL A 55 -16.68 -4.16 -6.05
N ILE A 56 -15.50 -3.91 -5.48
CA ILE A 56 -14.41 -4.91 -5.45
C ILE A 56 -14.29 -5.55 -4.07
N SER A 57 -13.89 -6.82 -4.05
CA SER A 57 -13.61 -7.53 -2.80
C SER A 57 -12.36 -7.00 -2.10
N ALA A 58 -12.27 -7.24 -0.79
CA ALA A 58 -11.07 -6.94 0.00
C ALA A 58 -9.83 -7.65 -0.58
N THR A 59 -9.95 -8.92 -0.95
CA THR A 59 -8.86 -9.69 -1.57
C THR A 59 -8.32 -9.01 -2.84
N ARG A 60 -9.21 -8.50 -3.71
CA ARG A 60 -8.79 -7.80 -4.93
C ARG A 60 -8.06 -6.49 -4.62
N ALA A 61 -8.52 -5.74 -3.61
CA ALA A 61 -7.83 -4.55 -3.13
C ALA A 61 -6.42 -4.86 -2.59
N TYR A 62 -6.29 -5.95 -1.83
CA TYR A 62 -4.99 -6.47 -1.35
C TYR A 62 -4.08 -6.89 -2.49
N THR A 63 -4.61 -7.55 -3.51
CA THR A 63 -3.86 -7.92 -4.71
C THR A 63 -3.30 -6.69 -5.42
N PHE A 64 -4.07 -5.59 -5.54
CA PHE A 64 -3.54 -4.34 -6.06
C PHE A 64 -2.41 -3.77 -5.21
N ALA A 65 -2.54 -3.79 -3.89
CA ALA A 65 -1.49 -3.34 -2.98
C ALA A 65 -0.20 -4.16 -3.13
N SER A 66 -0.30 -5.50 -3.14
CA SER A 66 0.88 -6.37 -3.30
C SER A 66 1.58 -6.13 -4.63
N HIS A 67 0.86 -6.11 -5.74
CA HIS A 67 1.45 -5.86 -7.05
C HIS A 67 2.06 -4.47 -7.16
N ARG A 68 1.48 -3.45 -6.50
CA ARG A 68 2.07 -2.11 -6.51
C ARG A 68 3.34 -2.02 -5.68
N ALA A 69 3.39 -2.68 -4.53
CA ALA A 69 4.62 -2.79 -3.74
C ALA A 69 5.74 -3.50 -4.53
N GLU A 70 5.41 -4.63 -5.19
CA GLU A 70 6.35 -5.36 -6.05
C GLU A 70 6.86 -4.50 -7.22
N ALA A 71 5.99 -3.70 -7.85
CA ALA A 71 6.39 -2.78 -8.91
C ALA A 71 7.37 -1.72 -8.39
N TYR A 72 7.14 -1.16 -7.20
CA TYR A 72 8.08 -0.22 -6.59
C TYR A 72 9.40 -0.88 -6.19
N GLU A 73 9.39 -2.12 -5.70
CA GLU A 73 10.61 -2.90 -5.44
C GLU A 73 11.43 -3.09 -6.73
N GLN A 74 10.77 -3.44 -7.84
CA GLN A 74 11.43 -3.55 -9.16
C GLN A 74 11.95 -2.20 -9.68
N GLU A 75 11.18 -1.12 -9.54
CA GLU A 75 11.62 0.24 -9.88
C GLU A 75 12.86 0.64 -9.06
N ALA A 76 12.87 0.35 -7.75
CA ALA A 76 14.01 0.61 -6.87
C ALA A 76 15.26 -0.14 -7.35
N ASP A 77 15.14 -1.42 -7.71
CA ASP A 77 16.25 -2.21 -8.22
C ASP A 77 16.78 -1.62 -9.54
N LEU A 78 15.90 -1.21 -10.46
CA LEU A 78 16.32 -0.56 -11.70
C LEU A 78 17.08 0.75 -11.44
N TYR A 79 16.62 1.56 -10.49
CA TYR A 79 17.30 2.81 -10.12
C TYR A 79 18.65 2.55 -9.42
N ALA A 80 18.73 1.53 -8.58
CA ALA A 80 19.98 1.10 -7.96
C ALA A 80 21.02 0.69 -9.01
N HIS A 81 20.62 -0.08 -10.03
CA HIS A 81 21.49 -0.47 -11.14
C HIS A 81 21.95 0.74 -11.98
N ALA A 82 21.10 1.76 -12.10
CA ALA A 82 21.43 3.00 -12.80
C ALA A 82 22.28 3.98 -11.96
N GLY A 83 22.48 3.73 -10.66
CA GLY A 83 23.14 4.64 -9.73
C GLY A 83 22.29 5.84 -9.32
N ASP A 84 20.97 5.83 -9.56
CA ASP A 84 20.03 6.88 -9.16
C ASP A 84 19.52 6.64 -7.74
N VAL A 85 20.36 6.97 -6.76
CA VAL A 85 20.08 6.74 -5.33
C VAL A 85 18.84 7.49 -4.86
N ALA A 86 18.55 8.67 -5.43
CA ALA A 86 17.39 9.46 -5.03
C ALA A 86 16.08 8.74 -5.41
N ARG A 87 15.96 8.28 -6.67
CA ARG A 87 14.76 7.55 -7.11
C ARG A 87 14.66 6.16 -6.49
N GLU A 88 15.78 5.49 -6.26
CA GLU A 88 15.80 4.23 -5.51
C GLU A 88 15.15 4.42 -4.13
N GLN A 89 15.56 5.43 -3.36
CA GLN A 89 15.01 5.67 -2.02
C GLN A 89 13.52 5.98 -2.03
N VAL A 90 13.06 6.78 -3.00
CA VAL A 90 11.62 7.07 -3.19
C VAL A 90 10.84 5.77 -3.38
N ALA A 91 11.29 4.93 -4.32
CA ALA A 91 10.62 3.67 -4.63
C ALA A 91 10.65 2.69 -3.43
N ARG A 92 11.78 2.58 -2.71
CA ARG A 92 11.87 1.75 -1.50
C ARG A 92 10.92 2.21 -0.39
N ARG A 93 10.81 3.51 -0.14
CA ARG A 93 9.88 4.06 0.87
C ARG A 93 8.43 3.80 0.50
N ALA A 94 8.07 4.02 -0.76
CA ALA A 94 6.73 3.72 -1.27
C ALA A 94 6.38 2.23 -1.09
N ALA A 95 7.29 1.31 -1.46
CA ALA A 95 7.10 -0.12 -1.26
C ALA A 95 6.94 -0.50 0.23
N ALA A 96 7.84 0.00 1.09
CA ALA A 96 7.83 -0.27 2.52
C ALA A 96 6.50 0.17 3.17
N ALA A 97 6.05 1.38 2.88
CA ALA A 97 4.78 1.89 3.41
C ALA A 97 3.60 0.98 3.02
N ILE A 98 3.53 0.52 1.76
CA ILE A 98 2.47 -0.39 1.31
C ILE A 98 2.53 -1.73 2.05
N ARG A 99 3.73 -2.31 2.21
CA ARG A 99 3.93 -3.58 2.92
C ARG A 99 3.54 -3.48 4.39
N ASP A 100 3.88 -2.36 5.05
CA ASP A 100 3.54 -2.11 6.45
C ASP A 100 2.01 -2.06 6.66
N VAL A 101 1.29 -1.34 5.79
CA VAL A 101 -0.18 -1.28 5.85
C VAL A 101 -0.80 -2.66 5.59
N MET A 102 -0.27 -3.42 4.64
CA MET A 102 -0.76 -4.78 4.37
C MET A 102 -0.54 -5.70 5.57
N ALA A 103 0.59 -5.60 6.26
CA ALA A 103 0.88 -6.37 7.46
C ALA A 103 -0.07 -6.01 8.62
N GLU A 104 -0.36 -4.71 8.79
CA GLU A 104 -1.31 -4.24 9.81
C GLU A 104 -2.72 -4.76 9.57
N GLY A 105 -3.20 -4.70 8.32
CA GLY A 105 -4.55 -5.17 8.01
C GLY A 105 -4.71 -6.71 8.05
N LEU A 106 -3.65 -7.48 8.27
CA LEU A 106 -3.68 -8.93 8.52
C LEU A 106 -3.52 -9.30 10.01
N GLY A 107 -3.42 -8.30 10.90
CA GLY A 107 -3.14 -8.50 12.33
C GLY A 107 -4.15 -7.86 13.28
N GLY A 108 -5.29 -7.38 12.77
CA GLY A 108 -6.35 -6.69 13.51
C GLY A 108 -7.38 -7.59 14.18
#